data_AF-A0A814TQQ5-F1
#
_entry.id   AF-A0A814TQQ5-F1
#
_cell.length_a   1.000
_cell.length_b   1.000
_cell.length_c   1.000
_cell.angle_alpha   90.00
_cell.angle_beta   90.00
_cell.angle_gamma   90.00
#
_symmetry.space_group_name_H-M   'P 1'
#
loop_
_entity.id
_entity.type
_entity.pdbx_description
1 polymer ?
#
loop_
_entity_poly.entity_id
_entity_poly.type
_entity_poly.pdbx_seq_one_letter_code
_entity_poly.pdbx_strand_id
1 'polypeptide(L)' 'METSAKTAVNVEEAFIKTAREICNKIEEGVFDLTNEMSGIKIPRKRPIENPNARSNAKLNQSSGCCMKNERTS' A
#
# COMPACT_ATOMS: atom_id res chain seq x y z
N MET A 1 28.54 2.33 2.20
CA MET A 1 27.84 2.88 3.37
C MET A 1 27.85 1.80 4.42
N GLU A 2 28.44 2.06 5.57
CA GLU A 2 28.48 1.11 6.69
C GLU A 2 27.40 1.49 7.71
N THR A 3 26.76 0.49 8.31
CA THR A 3 25.63 0.67 9.25
C THR A 3 25.84 -0.16 10.50
N SER A 4 25.46 0.35 11.67
CA SER A 4 25.49 -0.40 12.93
C SER A 4 24.14 -0.34 13.64
N ALA A 5 23.41 -1.46 13.60
CA ALA A 5 22.14 -1.59 14.30
C ALA A 5 22.28 -1.42 15.83
N LYS A 6 23.39 -1.88 16.42
CA LYS A 6 23.67 -1.78 17.86
C LYS A 6 23.81 -0.34 18.34
N THR A 7 24.31 0.55 17.48
CA THR A 7 24.56 1.96 17.81
C THR A 7 23.62 2.92 17.08
N ALA A 8 22.65 2.39 16.33
CA ALA A 8 21.76 3.12 15.43
C ALA A 8 22.47 4.00 14.38
N VAL A 9 23.77 3.80 14.15
CA VAL A 9 24.56 4.59 13.20
C VAL A 9 24.18 4.21 11.77
N ASN A 10 23.81 5.22 10.99
CA ASN A 10 23.51 5.15 9.56
C ASN A 10 22.34 4.22 9.19
N VAL A 11 21.57 3.74 10.17
CA VAL A 11 20.44 2.83 9.92
C VAL A 11 19.35 3.56 9.14
N GLU A 12 18.91 4.72 9.64
CA GLU A 12 17.89 5.58 9.01
C GLU A 12 18.26 5.93 7.56
N GLU A 13 19.48 6.44 7.35
CA GLU A 13 19.92 6.87 6.04
C GLU A 13 20.03 5.68 5.07
N ALA A 14 20.43 4.49 5.53
CA ALA A 14 20.47 3.30 4.70
C ALA A 14 19.06 2.86 4.26
N PHE A 15 18.07 2.93 5.16
CA PHE A 15 16.66 2.68 4.81
C PHE A 15 16.15 3.69 3.77
N ILE A 16 16.35 4.99 4.01
CA ILE A 16 15.91 6.05 3.10
C ILE A 16 16.57 5.92 1.72
N LYS A 17 17.88 5.68 1.69
CA LYS A 17 18.63 5.52 0.44
C LYS A 17 18.11 4.33 -0.36
N THR A 18 17.88 3.20 0.30
CA THR A 18 17.36 2.00 -0.35
C THR A 18 15.95 2.24 -0.90
N ALA A 19 15.07 2.88 -0.11
CA ALA A 19 13.72 3.21 -0.54
C ALA A 19 13.72 4.12 -1.79
N ARG A 20 14.58 5.15 -1.80
CA ARG A 20 14.75 6.04 -2.97
C ARG A 20 15.21 5.28 -4.20
N GLU A 21 16.21 4.42 -4.05
CA GLU A 21 16.73 3.64 -5.19
C GLU A 21 15.67 2.70 -5.76
N ILE A 22 14.84 2.09 -4.90
CA ILE A 22 13.71 1.27 -5.35
C ILE A 22 12.70 2.12 -6.13
N CYS A 23 12.31 3.29 -5.63
CA CYS A 23 11.40 4.19 -6.33
C CYS A 23 11.93 4.61 -7.70
N ASN A 24 13.21 5.00 -7.78
CA ASN A 24 13.83 5.40 -9.05
C ASN A 24 13.79 4.26 -10.07
N LYS A 25 14.13 3.03 -9.66
CA LYS A 25 14.08 1.86 -10.54
C LYS A 25 12.66 1.48 -10.99
N ILE A 26 11.64 1.82 -10.20
CA ILE A 26 10.24 1.68 -10.61
C ILE A 26 9.93 2.69 -11.73
N GLU A 27 10.35 3.94 -11.57
CA GLU A 27 10.14 5.00 -12.58
C GLU A 27 10.92 4.73 -13.87
N GLU A 28 12.13 4.16 -13.77
CA GLU A 28 12.93 3.69 -14.89
C GLU A 28 12.35 2.44 -15.57
N GLY A 29 11.35 1.78 -14.96
CA GLY A 29 10.73 0.57 -15.48
C GLY A 29 11.59 -0.70 -15.35
N VAL A 30 12.63 -0.68 -14.53
CA VAL A 30 13.51 -1.83 -14.25
C VAL A 30 12.76 -2.90 -13.45
N PHE A 31 11.84 -2.50 -12.58
CA PHE A 31 11.01 -3.42 -11.82
C PHE A 31 9.70 -3.76 -12.53
N ASP A 32 9.43 -5.06 -12.64
CA ASP A 32 8.13 -5.56 -13.09
C ASP A 32 7.10 -5.50 -11.96
N LEU A 33 6.18 -4.55 -12.10
CA LEU A 33 5.10 -4.25 -11.17
C LEU A 33 3.92 -5.24 -11.26
N THR A 34 3.90 -6.08 -12.30
CA THR A 34 2.87 -7.11 -12.47
C THR A 34 3.19 -8.38 -11.72
N ASN A 35 4.45 -8.56 -11.32
CA ASN A 35 4.92 -9.70 -10.57
C ASN A 35 4.65 -9.55 -9.06
N GLU A 36 3.66 -10.28 -8.55
CA GLU A 36 3.26 -10.24 -7.13
C GLU A 36 4.34 -10.78 -6.18
N MET A 37 5.35 -11.50 -6.67
CA MET A 37 6.46 -11.98 -5.87
C MET A 37 7.55 -10.93 -5.66
N SER A 38 7.55 -9.82 -6.42
CA SER A 38 8.55 -8.74 -6.31
C SER A 38 8.48 -7.98 -4.97
N GLY A 39 7.44 -8.19 -4.16
CA GLY A 39 7.24 -7.49 -2.88
C GLY A 39 6.87 -6.02 -3.02
N ILE A 40 6.69 -5.52 -4.25
CA ILE A 40 6.31 -4.15 -4.56
C ILE A 40 4.80 -4.10 -4.81
N LYS A 41 4.07 -3.31 -4.02
CA LYS A 41 2.63 -3.12 -4.18
C LYS A 41 2.32 -1.67 -4.47
N ILE A 42 1.98 -1.36 -5.73
CA ILE A 42 1.47 -0.03 -6.08
C ILE A 42 0.03 0.05 -5.61
N PRO A 43 -0.33 1.03 -4.75
CA PRO A 43 -1.73 1.28 -4.46
C PRO A 43 -2.40 1.61 -5.80
N ARG A 44 -3.40 0.83 -6.21
CA ARG A 44 -4.23 1.16 -7.38
C ARG A 44 -4.57 2.64 -7.23
N LYS A 45 -4.15 3.47 -8.20
CA LYS A 45 -4.62 4.86 -8.25
C LYS A 45 -6.13 4.74 -8.19
N ARG A 46 -6.73 5.06 -7.03
CA ARG A 46 -8.16 5.31 -7.00
C ARG A 46 -8.35 6.33 -8.12
N PRO A 47 -9.24 6.08 -9.10
CA PRO A 47 -9.67 7.18 -9.95
C PRO A 47 -9.97 8.31 -8.99
N ILE A 48 -9.39 9.49 -9.22
CA ILE A 48 -9.71 10.67 -8.42
C ILE A 48 -11.22 10.80 -8.56
N GLU A 49 -11.95 10.32 -7.55
CA GLU A 49 -13.39 10.43 -7.48
C GLU A 49 -13.61 11.91 -7.32
N ASN A 50 -13.94 12.56 -8.44
CA ASN A 50 -14.48 13.90 -8.41
C ASN A 50 -15.62 13.86 -7.37
N PRO A 51 -15.55 14.61 -6.25
CA PRO A 51 -16.54 14.52 -5.18
C PRO A 51 -17.97 14.89 -5.63
N ASN A 52 -18.13 15.32 -6.88
CA ASN A 52 -19.41 15.63 -7.52
C ASN A 52 -19.95 14.54 -8.47
N ALA A 53 -19.27 13.42 -8.69
CA ALA A 53 -19.75 12.34 -9.55
C ALA A 53 -20.60 11.32 -8.78
N ARG A 54 -21.78 11.74 -8.29
CA ARG A 54 -22.85 10.81 -7.94
C ARG A 54 -23.44 10.20 -9.21
N SER A 55 -22.76 9.21 -9.80
CA SER A 55 -23.34 8.38 -10.86
C SER A 55 -23.65 7.01 -10.29
N ASN A 56 -24.90 6.92 -9.83
CA ASN A 56 -25.77 5.76 -9.68
C ASN A 56 -25.21 4.43 -10.27
N ALA A 57 -24.32 3.77 -9.53
CA ALA A 57 -23.92 2.39 -9.80
C ALA A 57 -24.50 1.52 -8.68
N LYS A 58 -25.47 0.68 -9.05
CA LYS A 58 -26.08 -0.39 -8.22
C LYS A 58 -25.03 -1.04 -7.31
N LEU A 59 -24.99 -0.62 -6.05
CA LEU A 59 -24.20 -1.27 -5.02
C LEU A 59 -25.02 -2.49 -4.58
N ASN A 60 -24.59 -3.67 -5.04
CA ASN A 60 -25.00 -4.94 -4.47
C ASN A 60 -24.50 -4.95 -3.01
N GLN A 61 -25.35 -4.47 -2.09
CA GLN A 61 -25.09 -4.46 -0.65
C GLN A 61 -25.16 -5.90 -0.13
N SER A 62 -24.07 -6.65 -0.22
CA SER A 62 -23.83 -7.76 0.70
C SER A 62 -23.19 -7.19 1.96
N SER A 63 -24.00 -6.47 2.74
CA SER A 63 -23.71 -6.07 4.11
C SER A 63 -23.62 -7.33 4.98
N GLY A 64 -22.40 -7.75 5.32
CA GLY A 64 -22.17 -9.00 6.02
C GLY A 64 -21.11 -8.94 7.10
N CYS A 65 -21.02 -7.83 7.85
CA CYS A 65 -20.22 -7.76 9.08
C CYS A 65 -20.98 -7.03 10.20
N CYS A 66 -21.81 -7.77 10.94
CA CYS A 66 -22.14 -7.51 12.34
C CYS A 66 -22.40 -8.87 13.00
N MET A 67 -21.51 -9.30 13.89
CA MET A 67 -21.75 -10.44 14.78
C MET A 67 -22.95 -10.08 15.67
N LYS A 68 -24.04 -10.86 15.59
CA LYS A 68 -25.14 -10.76 16.55
C LYS A 68 -24.68 -11.36 17.87
N ASN A 69 -24.30 -10.51 18.82
CA ASN A 69 -24.33 -10.88 20.22
C ASN A 69 -25.79 -10.87 20.68
N GLU A 70 -26.44 -12.04 20.70
CA GLU A 70 -27.72 -12.22 21.39
C GLU A 70 -27.45 -12.93 22.71
N ARG A 71 -27.14 -12.09 23.71
CA ARG A 71 -27.19 -12.42 25.12
C ARG A 71 -28.64 -12.18 25.56
N THR A 72 -29.46 -13.21 25.63
CA THR A 72 -30.77 -13.16 26.30
C THR A 72 -31.00 -14.44 27.09
N SER A 73 -31.38 -14.17 28.35
CA SER A 73 -31.72 -14.99 29.51
C SER A 73 -32.16 -16.44 29.33
#